data_AF-A0A251USY6-F1
#
_entry.id   AF-A0A251USY6-F1
#
_cell.length_a   1.000
_cell.length_b   1.000
_cell.length_c   1.000
_cell.angle_alpha   90.00
_cell.angle_beta   90.00
_cell.angle_gamma   90.00
#
_symmetry.space_group_name_H-M   'P 1'
#
loop_
_entity.id
_entity.type
_entity.pdbx_description
1 polymer ?
#
loop_
_entity_poly.entity_id
_entity_poly.type
_entity_poly.pdbx_seq_one_letter_code
_entity_poly.pdbx_strand_id
1 'polypeptide(L)'
;MDYDFIDNELDEKDDDVDDDEVAEAKTKPVANNSDYGTAYVAFGGGSEGHEACHAIAALCEVCSIDSLISNFILPLQGSHISGKNGRIHCSLNINTETGRLSARRPNLQNQPALEKDRYKIRQGFIAAPGNSLIVADYGQLELRILAHLAECKSMLDAFEAGGDFHSRTAMNMYPYIRDAIDRKQVLLEWHPQPGQETPPVPLLKDMYASERRKAKMLNFSIAYGKTPVGLARDWKVSVNEAKETVKRWYNGREEVLRWQEARKKEARSIGCVYTLLGRARTFPSTKNATPSHRGHIERAAINTPVQGSAADVAMCAMLEISKNARLRELGWKLLLQVHDEVILEGPTESAEVAKAIVVDCMSKPFDGKNILKVGLSVDAKFAQNWYSAK
;
A
#
# COMPACT_ATOMS: atom_id res chain seq x y z
N MET A 1 30.99 -25.77 -36.39
CA MET A 1 31.52 -26.32 -37.65
C MET A 1 30.36 -26.36 -38.62
N ASP A 2 30.26 -25.25 -39.36
CA ASP A 2 29.88 -25.05 -40.77
C ASP A 2 28.65 -25.80 -41.30
N TYR A 3 27.53 -25.11 -41.53
CA TYR A 3 27.13 -24.35 -42.75
C TYR A 3 26.77 -25.27 -43.93
N ASP A 4 25.50 -25.24 -44.36
CA ASP A 4 25.11 -24.72 -45.68
C ASP A 4 23.60 -24.86 -45.93
N PHE A 5 22.96 -23.72 -46.22
CA PHE A 5 21.61 -23.62 -46.75
C PHE A 5 21.73 -23.37 -48.26
N ILE A 6 20.95 -24.11 -49.05
CA ILE A 6 20.85 -24.00 -50.50
C ILE A 6 19.61 -23.15 -50.84
N ASP A 7 19.83 -22.09 -51.61
CA ASP A 7 18.82 -21.34 -52.36
C ASP A 7 18.38 -22.13 -53.60
N ASN A 8 17.12 -21.96 -54.02
CA ASN A 8 16.77 -21.99 -55.44
C ASN A 8 15.44 -21.25 -55.68
N GLU A 9 15.57 -20.23 -56.51
CA GLU A 9 14.56 -19.39 -57.16
C GLU A 9 13.66 -20.17 -58.13
N LEU A 10 12.49 -19.60 -58.44
CA LEU A 10 11.82 -19.75 -59.74
C LEU A 10 10.96 -18.49 -60.04
N ASP A 11 11.45 -17.66 -60.97
CA ASP A 11 10.83 -17.01 -62.16
C ASP A 11 9.32 -16.65 -62.13
N GLU A 12 8.90 -15.37 -62.23
CA GLU A 12 8.90 -14.41 -63.37
C GLU A 12 7.65 -14.43 -64.29
N LYS A 13 7.05 -13.24 -64.44
CA LYS A 13 6.32 -12.60 -65.60
C LYS A 13 5.00 -11.93 -65.18
N ASP A 14 4.92 -10.60 -65.09
CA ASP A 14 4.83 -9.53 -66.12
C ASP A 14 3.38 -9.18 -66.51
N ASP A 15 2.93 -7.97 -66.15
CA ASP A 15 2.46 -6.91 -67.09
C ASP A 15 1.62 -5.81 -66.39
N ASP A 16 2.21 -4.60 -66.40
CA ASP A 16 1.70 -3.22 -66.52
C ASP A 16 0.39 -2.69 -65.90
N VAL A 17 0.61 -1.70 -64.99
CA VAL A 17 0.09 -0.31 -64.89
C VAL A 17 -1.40 0.00 -65.12
N ASP A 18 -2.06 0.53 -64.08
CA ASP A 18 -2.86 1.76 -64.21
C ASP A 18 -2.92 2.55 -62.88
N ASP A 19 -2.97 3.88 -63.02
CA ASP A 19 -2.70 4.94 -62.05
C ASP A 19 -3.79 5.21 -60.98
N ASP A 20 -3.37 5.98 -59.97
CA ASP A 20 -4.15 6.88 -59.12
C ASP A 20 -5.08 6.31 -58.03
N GLU A 21 -4.57 6.26 -56.78
CA GLU A 21 -5.33 6.74 -55.63
C GLU A 21 -4.39 7.18 -54.48
N VAL A 22 -4.11 8.49 -54.44
CA VAL A 22 -3.38 9.15 -53.35
C VAL A 22 -4.28 9.19 -52.12
N ALA A 23 -4.09 8.25 -51.19
CA ALA A 23 -4.72 8.29 -49.88
C ALA A 23 -3.92 9.17 -48.91
N GLU A 24 -4.55 10.27 -48.49
CA GLU A 24 -4.06 11.23 -47.50
C GLU A 24 -3.52 10.57 -46.23
N ALA A 25 -2.23 10.78 -45.97
CA ALA A 25 -1.60 10.47 -44.70
C ALA A 25 -2.20 11.36 -43.59
N LYS A 26 -3.12 10.79 -42.80
CA LYS A 26 -3.61 11.40 -41.56
C LYS A 26 -2.43 11.68 -40.63
N THR A 27 -2.11 12.96 -40.48
CA THR A 27 -1.16 13.48 -39.49
C THR A 27 -1.60 13.06 -38.08
N LYS A 28 -0.75 12.28 -37.41
CA LYS A 28 -0.88 12.01 -35.97
C LYS A 28 -0.81 13.35 -35.21
N PRO A 29 -1.59 13.53 -34.14
CA PRO A 29 -1.55 14.78 -33.38
C PRO A 29 -0.15 14.95 -32.77
N VAL A 30 0.45 16.12 -33.02
CA VAL A 30 1.73 16.53 -32.43
C VAL A 30 1.58 16.46 -30.91
N ALA A 31 2.35 15.56 -30.27
CA ALA A 31 2.37 15.42 -28.83
C ALA A 31 2.75 16.76 -28.17
N ASN A 32 2.00 17.17 -27.16
CA ASN A 32 2.23 18.42 -26.45
C ASN A 32 3.63 18.35 -25.80
N ASN A 33 4.55 19.26 -26.18
CA ASN A 33 5.94 19.28 -25.70
C ASN A 33 6.09 19.37 -24.16
N SER A 34 5.00 19.64 -23.42
CA SER A 34 5.01 19.66 -21.94
C SER A 34 5.12 18.28 -21.28
N ASP A 35 4.85 17.19 -22.00
CA ASP A 35 4.87 15.83 -21.44
C ASP A 35 6.30 15.28 -21.34
N TYR A 36 7.22 15.83 -22.12
CA TYR A 36 8.62 15.44 -22.12
C TYR A 36 9.42 16.39 -21.22
N GLY A 37 9.91 15.86 -20.09
CA GLY A 37 10.64 16.62 -19.08
C GLY A 37 12.04 17.05 -19.52
N THR A 38 12.97 17.16 -18.56
CA THR A 38 14.36 17.61 -18.82
C THR A 38 15.11 16.76 -19.84
N ALA A 39 14.68 15.51 -20.08
CA ALA A 39 15.25 14.63 -21.09
C ALA A 39 15.11 15.20 -22.51
N TYR A 40 13.97 15.81 -22.86
CA TYR A 40 13.74 16.33 -24.22
C TYR A 40 14.82 17.33 -24.64
N VAL A 41 15.06 18.31 -23.77
CA VAL A 41 16.08 19.36 -24.01
C VAL A 41 17.48 18.77 -23.95
N ALA A 42 17.73 17.80 -23.05
CA ALA A 42 19.03 17.16 -22.93
C ALA A 42 19.43 16.36 -24.19
N PHE A 43 18.46 15.88 -24.97
CA PHE A 43 18.67 15.16 -26.23
C PHE A 43 18.42 16.03 -27.47
N GLY A 44 18.73 17.32 -27.40
CA GLY A 44 18.73 18.22 -28.57
C GLY A 44 17.36 18.73 -29.01
N GLY A 45 16.27 18.29 -28.40
CA GLY A 45 14.91 18.66 -28.79
C GLY A 45 14.53 18.16 -30.19
N GLY A 46 13.47 18.74 -30.78
CA GLY A 46 13.01 18.33 -32.11
C GLY A 46 12.65 16.84 -32.19
N SER A 47 12.92 16.22 -33.33
CA SER A 47 12.68 14.78 -33.56
C SER A 47 13.56 13.90 -32.67
N GLU A 48 14.85 14.21 -32.54
CA GLU A 48 15.81 13.44 -31.73
C GLU A 48 15.41 13.42 -30.25
N GLY A 49 15.00 14.58 -29.71
CA GLY A 49 14.50 14.70 -28.35
C GLY A 49 13.22 13.89 -28.12
N HIS A 50 12.30 13.85 -29.11
CA HIS A 50 11.10 13.02 -29.04
C HIS A 50 11.42 11.53 -29.07
N GLU A 51 12.24 11.09 -30.03
CA GLU A 51 12.67 9.69 -30.16
C GLU A 51 13.39 9.21 -28.90
N ALA A 52 14.28 10.02 -28.34
CA ALA A 52 14.97 9.71 -27.10
C ALA A 52 14.00 9.57 -25.92
N CYS A 53 13.01 10.47 -25.79
CA CYS A 53 12.00 10.36 -24.75
C CYS A 53 11.12 9.11 -24.90
N HIS A 54 10.73 8.76 -26.13
CA HIS A 54 10.00 7.53 -26.41
C HIS A 54 10.84 6.27 -26.08
N ALA A 55 12.13 6.26 -26.45
CA ALA A 55 13.04 5.17 -26.14
C ALA A 55 13.24 5.00 -24.62
N ILE A 56 13.40 6.10 -23.88
CA ILE A 56 13.51 6.09 -22.41
C ILE A 56 12.22 5.57 -21.77
N ALA A 57 11.05 6.03 -22.25
CA ALA A 57 9.76 5.57 -21.74
C ALA A 57 9.58 4.05 -21.97
N ALA A 58 9.92 3.55 -23.16
CA ALA A 58 9.89 2.13 -23.48
C ALA A 58 10.86 1.33 -22.60
N LEU A 59 12.08 1.83 -22.39
CA LEU A 59 13.06 1.18 -21.50
C LEU A 59 12.54 1.11 -20.05
N CYS A 60 11.96 2.19 -19.53
CA CYS A 60 11.33 2.19 -18.20
C CYS A 60 10.19 1.17 -18.11
N GLU A 61 9.38 1.01 -19.17
CA GLU A 61 8.33 0.00 -19.20
C GLU A 61 8.89 -1.42 -19.18
N VAL A 62 9.91 -1.71 -19.99
CA VAL A 62 10.60 -3.01 -20.01
C VAL A 62 11.18 -3.33 -18.62
N CYS A 63 11.87 -2.39 -17.98
CA CYS A 63 12.41 -2.58 -16.63
C CYS A 63 11.30 -2.85 -15.59
N SER A 64 10.14 -2.20 -15.73
CA SER A 64 8.99 -2.45 -14.85
C SER A 64 8.39 -3.84 -15.07
N ILE A 65 8.31 -4.30 -16.32
CA ILE A 65 7.83 -5.65 -16.67
C ILE A 65 8.78 -6.70 -16.11
N ASP A 66 10.07 -6.56 -16.39
CA ASP A 66 11.10 -7.48 -15.91
C ASP A 66 11.10 -7.56 -14.38
N SER A 67 10.96 -6.42 -13.70
CA SER A 67 10.83 -6.37 -12.25
C SER A 67 9.63 -7.17 -11.73
N LEU A 68 8.48 -7.15 -12.42
CA LEU A 68 7.31 -7.93 -12.00
C LEU A 68 7.52 -9.43 -12.23
N ILE A 69 8.06 -9.81 -13.38
CA ILE A 69 8.32 -11.21 -13.74
C ILE A 69 9.35 -11.81 -12.78
N SER A 70 10.50 -11.16 -12.64
CA SER A 70 11.65 -11.65 -11.89
C SER A 70 11.40 -11.69 -10.38
N ASN A 71 10.62 -10.75 -9.82
CA ASN A 71 10.38 -10.71 -8.37
C ASN A 71 9.13 -11.48 -7.93
N PHE A 72 8.13 -11.69 -8.79
CA PHE A 72 6.85 -12.25 -8.36
C PHE A 72 6.40 -13.48 -9.11
N ILE A 73 6.75 -13.64 -10.40
CA ILE A 73 6.27 -14.79 -11.19
C ILE A 73 7.29 -15.93 -11.12
N LEU A 74 8.52 -15.67 -11.56
CA LEU A 74 9.58 -16.69 -11.59
C LEU A 74 9.84 -17.31 -10.20
N PRO A 75 9.86 -16.54 -9.08
CA PRO A 75 10.05 -17.12 -7.77
C PRO A 75 8.93 -18.04 -7.31
N LEU A 76 7.73 -17.95 -7.91
CA LEU A 76 6.58 -18.81 -7.61
C LEU A 76 6.52 -20.09 -8.47
N GLN A 77 7.34 -20.17 -9.52
CA GLN A 77 7.39 -21.33 -10.45
C GLN A 77 8.46 -22.36 -10.09
N GLY A 78 9.31 -22.08 -9.10
CA GLY A 78 10.40 -22.98 -8.72
C GLY A 78 9.88 -24.33 -8.21
N SER A 79 10.38 -25.45 -8.75
CA SER A 79 10.03 -26.81 -8.28
C SER A 79 10.39 -27.09 -6.82
N HIS A 80 11.22 -26.23 -6.21
CA HIS A 80 11.68 -26.35 -4.82
C HIS A 80 10.78 -25.65 -3.80
N ILE A 81 9.75 -24.91 -4.22
CA ILE A 81 8.84 -24.18 -3.33
C ILE A 81 7.41 -24.76 -3.28
N SER A 82 7.05 -25.61 -4.23
CA SER A 82 5.78 -26.33 -4.23
C SER A 82 5.90 -27.62 -3.43
N GLY A 83 5.02 -27.80 -2.45
CA GLY A 83 4.84 -29.07 -1.75
C GLY A 83 4.26 -30.12 -2.69
N LYS A 84 4.29 -31.40 -2.27
CA LYS A 84 3.74 -32.53 -3.05
C LYS A 84 2.25 -32.37 -3.42
N ASN A 85 1.53 -31.49 -2.73
CA ASN A 85 0.11 -31.18 -2.94
C ASN A 85 -0.11 -29.95 -3.83
N GLY A 86 0.94 -29.43 -4.50
CA GLY A 86 0.84 -28.23 -5.33
C GLY A 86 0.69 -26.92 -4.55
N ARG A 87 0.87 -26.92 -3.22
CA ARG A 87 0.80 -25.71 -2.39
C ARG A 87 2.16 -25.04 -2.24
N ILE A 88 2.17 -23.72 -2.15
CA ILE A 88 3.38 -22.95 -1.91
C ILE A 88 3.60 -22.81 -0.40
N HIS A 89 4.79 -23.17 0.07
CA HIS A 89 5.15 -23.07 1.49
C HIS A 89 6.26 -22.02 1.67
N CYS A 90 5.94 -20.90 2.34
CA CYS A 90 6.95 -19.92 2.73
C CYS A 90 7.50 -20.19 4.13
N SER A 91 8.68 -19.64 4.42
CA SER A 91 9.26 -19.61 5.76
C SER A 91 9.04 -18.24 6.39
N LEU A 92 8.40 -18.20 7.56
CA LEU A 92 8.24 -16.98 8.35
C LEU A 92 9.42 -16.78 9.29
N ASN A 93 9.94 -15.56 9.34
CA ASN A 93 10.95 -15.10 10.27
C ASN A 93 10.31 -14.16 11.29
N ILE A 94 10.55 -14.44 12.56
CA ILE A 94 10.01 -13.67 13.70
C ILE A 94 10.99 -12.61 14.23
N ASN A 95 12.26 -12.64 13.77
CA ASN A 95 13.35 -11.82 14.31
C ASN A 95 13.56 -10.54 13.50
N THR A 96 12.52 -9.74 13.26
CA THR A 96 12.70 -8.40 12.68
C THR A 96 12.82 -7.35 13.78
N GLU A 97 13.54 -6.25 13.52
CA GLU A 97 13.77 -5.19 14.51
C GLU A 97 12.47 -4.53 15.03
N THR A 98 11.43 -4.54 14.20
CA THR A 98 10.11 -3.98 14.57
C THR A 98 9.16 -5.02 15.14
N GLY A 99 9.54 -6.30 15.19
CA GLY A 99 8.66 -7.38 15.63
C GLY A 99 7.66 -7.87 14.59
N ARG A 100 7.65 -7.30 13.37
CA ARG A 100 6.89 -7.85 12.23
C ARG A 100 7.40 -9.24 11.85
N LEU A 101 6.51 -10.06 11.30
CA LEU A 101 6.92 -11.25 10.56
C LEU A 101 7.51 -10.84 9.21
N SER A 102 8.52 -11.56 8.74
CA SER A 102 8.98 -11.49 7.35
C SER A 102 8.91 -12.87 6.67
N ALA A 103 8.45 -12.92 5.42
CA ALA A 103 8.40 -14.17 4.64
C ALA A 103 9.58 -14.31 3.68
N ARG A 104 10.11 -15.53 3.56
CA ARG A 104 11.14 -15.90 2.57
C ARG A 104 10.88 -17.28 1.99
N ARG A 105 11.46 -17.54 0.80
CA ARG A 105 11.42 -18.82 0.09
C ARG A 105 9.99 -19.40 -0.10
N PRO A 106 9.10 -18.74 -0.87
CA PRO A 106 9.22 -17.41 -1.48
C PRO A 106 8.71 -16.31 -0.52
N ASN A 107 8.92 -15.03 -0.87
CA ASN A 107 8.36 -13.93 -0.09
C ASN A 107 6.89 -13.69 -0.48
N LEU A 108 5.97 -14.23 0.32
CA LEU A 108 4.53 -14.08 0.11
C LEU A 108 3.94 -12.80 0.70
N GLN A 109 4.71 -12.01 1.45
CA GLN A 109 4.22 -10.76 2.05
C GLN A 109 4.37 -9.55 1.13
N ASN A 110 5.26 -9.63 0.13
CA ASN A 110 5.55 -8.52 -0.77
C ASN A 110 4.82 -8.62 -2.12
N GLN A 111 3.74 -9.41 -2.22
CA GLN A 111 2.98 -9.52 -3.47
C GLN A 111 2.44 -8.15 -3.92
N PRO A 112 2.45 -7.84 -5.23
CA PRO A 112 2.11 -6.51 -5.72
C PRO A 112 0.74 -6.05 -5.23
N ALA A 113 0.61 -4.75 -4.92
CA ALA A 113 -0.67 -4.15 -4.59
C ALA A 113 -1.61 -4.22 -5.81
N LEU A 114 -2.92 -4.32 -5.60
CA LEU A 114 -3.91 -4.53 -6.68
C LEU A 114 -3.77 -3.50 -7.80
N GLU A 115 -3.57 -2.22 -7.46
CA GLU A 115 -3.41 -1.13 -8.42
C GLU A 115 -2.10 -1.17 -9.23
N LYS A 116 -1.14 -1.98 -8.81
CA LYS A 116 0.17 -2.20 -9.48
C LYS A 116 0.32 -3.61 -10.03
N ASP A 117 -0.65 -4.49 -9.81
CA ASP A 117 -0.59 -5.89 -10.20
C ASP A 117 -1.01 -6.08 -11.67
N ARG A 118 -0.13 -5.67 -12.60
CA ARG A 118 -0.37 -5.74 -14.06
C ARG A 118 -0.78 -7.14 -14.53
N TYR A 119 -0.28 -8.18 -13.88
CA TYR A 119 -0.48 -9.58 -14.26
C TYR A 119 -1.50 -10.31 -13.41
N LYS A 120 -2.16 -9.62 -12.46
CA LYS A 120 -3.10 -10.22 -11.50
C LYS A 120 -2.49 -11.44 -10.81
N ILE A 121 -1.23 -11.35 -10.38
CA ILE A 121 -0.49 -12.43 -9.71
C ILE A 121 -1.28 -13.00 -8.54
N ARG A 122 -1.97 -12.14 -7.78
CA ARG A 122 -2.82 -12.59 -6.65
C ARG A 122 -3.98 -13.51 -7.07
N GLN A 123 -4.41 -13.49 -8.33
CA GLN A 123 -5.46 -14.37 -8.86
C GLN A 123 -4.99 -15.84 -8.95
N GLY A 124 -3.68 -16.07 -9.06
CA GLY A 124 -3.09 -17.41 -9.06
C GLY A 124 -3.07 -18.10 -7.70
N PHE A 125 -3.32 -17.37 -6.60
CA PHE A 125 -3.44 -17.94 -5.25
C PHE A 125 -4.90 -18.30 -4.99
N ILE A 126 -5.22 -19.58 -5.12
CA ILE A 126 -6.58 -20.11 -5.03
C ILE A 126 -6.77 -21.02 -3.81
N ALA A 127 -8.00 -21.05 -3.29
CA ALA A 127 -8.43 -22.09 -2.35
C ALA A 127 -8.56 -23.45 -3.06
N ALA A 128 -8.40 -24.53 -2.29
CA ALA A 128 -8.68 -25.88 -2.74
C ALA A 128 -10.15 -26.06 -3.18
N PRO A 129 -10.46 -27.07 -4.01
CA PRO A 129 -11.86 -27.36 -4.40
C PRO A 129 -12.78 -27.51 -3.19
N GLY A 130 -13.95 -26.87 -3.23
CA GLY A 130 -14.92 -26.84 -2.12
C GLY A 130 -14.62 -25.81 -1.02
N ASN A 131 -13.45 -25.18 -1.05
CA ASN A 131 -13.04 -24.15 -0.10
C ASN A 131 -13.03 -22.75 -0.71
N SER A 132 -13.06 -21.74 0.17
CA SER A 132 -12.84 -20.33 -0.14
C SER A 132 -11.69 -19.77 0.70
N LEU A 133 -11.09 -18.68 0.24
CA LEU A 133 -10.19 -17.85 1.04
C LEU A 133 -10.99 -16.75 1.75
N ILE A 134 -10.74 -16.53 3.03
CA ILE A 134 -11.09 -15.28 3.72
C ILE A 134 -9.83 -14.42 3.75
N VAL A 135 -9.95 -13.17 3.32
CA VAL A 135 -8.91 -12.16 3.45
C VAL A 135 -9.47 -11.04 4.31
N ALA A 136 -8.81 -10.76 5.43
CA ALA A 136 -9.22 -9.75 6.38
C ALA A 136 -8.04 -8.82 6.71
N ASP A 137 -8.26 -7.52 6.63
CA ASP A 137 -7.23 -6.48 6.76
C ASP A 137 -7.71 -5.39 7.72
N TYR A 138 -6.79 -4.82 8.51
CA TYR A 138 -7.14 -3.73 9.40
C TYR A 138 -7.26 -2.41 8.65
N GLY A 139 -8.33 -1.66 8.92
CA GLY A 139 -8.48 -0.30 8.44
C GLY A 139 -7.51 0.66 9.13
N GLN A 140 -6.42 1.03 8.46
CA GLN A 140 -5.45 2.05 8.93
C GLN A 140 -4.84 1.76 10.31
N LEU A 141 -4.43 0.51 10.58
CA LEU A 141 -3.96 0.06 11.90
C LEU A 141 -2.89 0.97 12.52
N GLU A 142 -1.85 1.33 11.77
CA GLU A 142 -0.76 2.18 12.27
C GLU A 142 -1.22 3.56 12.74
N LEU A 143 -2.20 4.15 12.05
CA LEU A 143 -2.74 5.46 12.44
C LEU A 143 -3.62 5.37 13.67
N ARG A 144 -4.38 4.28 13.83
CA ARG A 144 -5.16 4.01 15.05
C ARG A 144 -4.24 3.82 16.25
N ILE A 145 -3.12 3.11 16.06
CA ILE A 145 -2.09 2.95 17.08
C ILE A 145 -1.44 4.29 17.40
N LEU A 146 -1.08 5.10 16.41
CA LEU A 146 -0.55 6.44 16.64
C LEU A 146 -1.55 7.31 17.44
N ALA A 147 -2.83 7.28 17.08
CA ALA A 147 -3.88 8.00 17.80
C ALA A 147 -3.97 7.58 19.27
N HIS A 148 -3.88 6.28 19.54
CA HIS A 148 -3.85 5.73 20.90
C HIS A 148 -2.59 6.14 21.66
N LEU A 149 -1.40 5.90 21.09
CA LEU A 149 -0.11 6.14 21.75
C LEU A 149 0.14 7.63 22.02
N ALA A 150 -0.26 8.49 21.09
CA ALA A 150 -0.14 9.94 21.24
C ALA A 150 -1.31 10.55 22.03
N GLU A 151 -2.39 9.80 22.27
CA GLU A 151 -3.64 10.30 22.84
C GLU A 151 -4.19 11.53 22.08
N CYS A 152 -4.04 11.52 20.75
CA CYS A 152 -4.41 12.66 19.93
C CYS A 152 -5.93 12.72 19.75
N LYS A 153 -6.59 13.62 20.49
CA LYS A 153 -8.04 13.77 20.50
C LYS A 153 -8.64 13.92 19.10
N SER A 154 -8.06 14.78 18.26
CA SER A 154 -8.55 14.97 16.89
C SER A 154 -8.50 13.68 16.05
N MET A 155 -7.49 12.83 16.25
CA MET A 155 -7.40 11.54 15.55
C MET A 155 -8.39 10.52 16.12
N LEU A 156 -8.53 10.46 17.45
CA LEU A 156 -9.48 9.57 18.11
C LEU A 156 -10.92 9.89 17.67
N ASP A 157 -11.32 11.16 17.75
CA ASP A 157 -12.64 11.64 17.34
C ASP A 157 -12.89 11.37 15.84
N ALA A 158 -11.86 11.53 14.99
CA ALA A 158 -11.97 11.25 13.55
C ALA A 158 -12.15 9.77 13.23
N PHE A 159 -11.57 8.87 14.03
CA PHE A 159 -11.77 7.43 13.85
C PHE A 159 -13.11 6.94 14.41
N GLU A 160 -13.57 7.54 15.51
CA GLU A 160 -14.88 7.25 16.11
C GLU A 160 -16.03 7.71 15.19
N ALA A 161 -15.87 8.87 14.56
CA ALA A 161 -16.80 9.35 13.54
C ALA A 161 -16.86 8.46 12.28
N GLY A 162 -15.89 7.56 12.10
CA GLY A 162 -15.82 6.63 10.98
C GLY A 162 -15.46 7.30 9.64
N GLY A 163 -15.73 6.58 8.56
CA GLY A 163 -15.51 7.04 7.19
C GLY A 163 -14.05 7.25 6.80
N ASP A 164 -13.78 8.17 5.87
CA ASP A 164 -12.50 8.24 5.16
C ASP A 164 -11.52 9.21 5.82
N PHE A 165 -10.67 8.67 6.69
CA PHE A 165 -9.65 9.42 7.43
C PHE A 165 -8.73 10.25 6.52
N HIS A 166 -8.39 9.77 5.31
CA HIS A 166 -7.53 10.50 4.40
C HIS A 166 -8.24 11.71 3.78
N SER A 167 -9.54 11.59 3.51
CA SER A 167 -10.38 12.69 3.04
C SER A 167 -10.54 13.77 4.13
N ARG A 168 -10.82 13.37 5.38
CA ARG A 168 -10.80 14.29 6.55
C ARG A 168 -9.46 15.01 6.69
N THR A 169 -8.37 14.28 6.46
CA THR A 169 -7.02 14.87 6.50
C THR A 169 -6.81 15.89 5.39
N ALA A 170 -7.22 15.59 4.15
CA ALA A 170 -7.11 16.50 3.02
C ALA A 170 -7.91 17.80 3.25
N MET A 171 -9.14 17.69 3.76
CA MET A 171 -9.96 18.85 4.15
C MET A 171 -9.25 19.78 5.14
N ASN A 172 -8.43 19.23 6.05
CA ASN A 172 -7.66 20.02 7.02
C ASN A 172 -6.35 20.59 6.46
N MET A 173 -5.79 19.99 5.40
CA MET A 173 -4.56 20.45 4.75
C MET A 173 -4.82 21.60 3.77
N TYR A 174 -5.99 21.60 3.11
CA TYR A 174 -6.31 22.46 1.98
C TYR A 174 -7.56 23.31 2.26
N PRO A 175 -7.41 24.62 2.55
CA PRO A 175 -8.55 25.51 2.85
C PRO A 175 -9.63 25.51 1.76
N TYR A 176 -9.25 25.48 0.48
CA TYR A 176 -10.21 25.46 -0.63
C TYR A 176 -11.08 24.20 -0.65
N ILE A 177 -10.59 23.07 -0.13
CA ILE A 177 -11.40 21.83 -0.01
C ILE A 177 -12.44 22.00 1.09
N ARG A 178 -12.05 22.61 2.22
CA ARG A 178 -12.98 22.93 3.30
C ARG A 178 -14.06 23.88 2.82
N ASP A 179 -13.69 24.95 2.13
CA ASP A 179 -14.65 25.91 1.58
C ASP A 179 -15.64 25.25 0.60
N ALA A 180 -15.18 24.29 -0.21
CA ALA A 180 -16.05 23.53 -1.12
C ALA A 180 -17.06 22.63 -0.38
N ILE A 181 -16.65 22.03 0.73
CA ILE A 181 -17.55 21.24 1.61
C ILE A 181 -18.56 22.16 2.30
N ASP A 182 -18.11 23.29 2.84
CA ASP A 182 -18.97 24.26 3.53
C ASP A 182 -20.04 24.84 2.58
N ARG A 183 -19.69 25.01 1.30
CA ARG A 183 -20.61 25.40 0.21
C ARG A 183 -21.45 24.25 -0.33
N LYS A 184 -21.33 23.03 0.22
CA LYS A 184 -22.02 21.81 -0.22
C LYS A 184 -21.79 21.46 -1.69
N GLN A 185 -20.64 21.86 -2.25
CA GLN A 185 -20.23 21.48 -3.62
C GLN A 185 -19.62 20.08 -3.64
N VAL A 186 -19.18 19.59 -2.49
CA VAL A 186 -18.51 18.30 -2.29
C VAL A 186 -18.98 17.70 -0.99
N LEU A 187 -19.17 16.38 -0.98
CA LEU A 187 -19.45 15.63 0.24
C LEU A 187 -18.17 15.00 0.79
N LEU A 188 -17.94 15.13 2.09
CA LEU A 188 -16.88 14.40 2.78
C LEU A 188 -17.19 12.90 2.78
N GLU A 189 -18.43 12.56 3.13
CA GLU A 189 -18.97 11.21 3.26
C GLU A 189 -20.43 11.21 2.76
N TRP A 190 -20.86 10.06 2.25
CA TRP A 190 -22.23 9.85 1.81
C TRP A 190 -22.65 8.40 2.05
N HIS A 191 -23.87 8.22 2.53
CA HIS A 191 -24.50 6.93 2.74
C HIS A 191 -25.72 6.83 1.81
N PRO A 192 -25.82 5.79 0.97
CA PRO A 192 -26.98 5.59 0.11
C PRO A 192 -28.27 5.54 0.93
N GLN A 193 -29.27 6.28 0.48
CA GLN A 193 -30.63 6.24 1.03
C GLN A 193 -31.54 5.45 0.08
N PRO A 194 -32.63 4.83 0.57
CA PRO A 194 -33.59 4.16 -0.29
C PRO A 194 -34.05 5.08 -1.44
N GLY A 195 -33.82 4.66 -2.69
CA GLY A 195 -34.15 5.43 -3.89
C GLY A 195 -33.08 6.40 -4.40
N GLN A 196 -31.89 6.45 -3.79
CA GLN A 196 -30.74 7.20 -4.28
C GLN A 196 -29.57 6.27 -4.63
N GLU A 197 -29.27 6.12 -5.92
CA GLU A 197 -28.15 5.29 -6.40
C GLU A 197 -26.80 6.02 -6.38
N THR A 198 -26.82 7.35 -6.51
CA THR A 198 -25.61 8.18 -6.59
C THR A 198 -25.68 9.38 -5.64
N PRO A 199 -24.51 9.87 -5.15
CA PRO A 199 -24.48 11.03 -4.29
C PRO A 199 -24.93 12.30 -5.05
N PRO A 200 -25.61 13.24 -4.39
CA PRO A 200 -26.15 14.44 -5.05
C PRO A 200 -25.06 15.41 -5.53
N VAL A 201 -23.87 15.33 -4.95
CA VAL A 201 -22.65 16.03 -5.41
C VAL A 201 -21.44 15.09 -5.24
N PRO A 202 -20.32 15.32 -5.95
CA PRO A 202 -19.16 14.45 -5.86
C PRO A 202 -18.63 14.29 -4.44
N LEU A 203 -18.04 13.12 -4.14
CA LEU A 203 -17.30 12.94 -2.89
C LEU A 203 -15.92 13.57 -2.99
N LEU A 204 -15.38 14.00 -1.85
CA LEU A 204 -14.03 14.57 -1.75
C LEU A 204 -12.99 13.61 -2.34
N LYS A 205 -13.12 12.32 -2.03
CA LYS A 205 -12.20 11.29 -2.52
C LYS A 205 -12.13 11.19 -4.04
N ASP A 206 -13.20 11.58 -4.72
CA ASP A 206 -13.34 11.50 -6.17
C ASP A 206 -12.91 12.84 -6.80
N MET A 207 -13.43 13.97 -6.31
CA MET A 207 -13.13 15.30 -6.89
C MET A 207 -11.73 15.82 -6.54
N TYR A 208 -11.23 15.51 -5.34
CA TYR A 208 -9.91 15.90 -4.84
C TYR A 208 -9.02 14.68 -4.60
N ALA A 209 -9.05 13.73 -5.53
CA ALA A 209 -8.29 12.48 -5.43
C ALA A 209 -6.78 12.72 -5.28
N SER A 210 -6.23 13.78 -5.90
CA SER A 210 -4.80 14.11 -5.81
C SER A 210 -4.40 14.54 -4.39
N GLU A 211 -5.16 15.45 -3.80
CA GLU A 211 -4.98 15.95 -2.45
C GLU A 211 -5.21 14.87 -1.41
N ARG A 212 -6.22 14.02 -1.62
CA ARG A 212 -6.43 12.82 -0.80
C ARG A 212 -5.23 11.89 -0.86
N ARG A 213 -4.61 11.67 -2.03
CA ARG A 213 -3.37 10.87 -2.14
C ARG A 213 -2.21 11.52 -1.40
N LYS A 214 -2.04 12.85 -1.48
CA LYS A 214 -1.04 13.60 -0.70
C LYS A 214 -1.29 13.45 0.81
N ALA A 215 -2.55 13.55 1.25
CA ALA A 215 -2.96 13.36 2.64
C ALA A 215 -2.73 11.91 3.14
N LYS A 216 -3.06 10.91 2.31
CA LYS A 216 -2.72 9.50 2.57
C LYS A 216 -1.22 9.33 2.79
N MET A 217 -0.41 9.84 1.85
CA MET A 217 1.04 9.79 1.93
C MET A 217 1.59 10.50 3.17
N LEU A 218 1.03 11.66 3.54
CA LEU A 218 1.39 12.38 4.75
C LEU A 218 1.14 11.54 5.99
N ASN A 219 -0.07 11.00 6.12
CA ASN A 219 -0.50 10.23 7.28
C ASN A 219 0.44 9.04 7.52
N PHE A 220 0.75 8.26 6.47
CA PHE A 220 1.76 7.20 6.59
C PHE A 220 3.11 7.78 6.98
N SER A 221 3.60 8.77 6.24
CA SER A 221 4.95 9.34 6.42
C SER A 221 5.22 9.94 7.81
N ILE A 222 4.19 10.44 8.50
CA ILE A 222 4.33 11.00 9.86
C ILE A 222 4.63 9.93 10.90
N ALA A 223 4.02 8.75 10.79
CA ALA A 223 4.38 7.60 11.62
C ALA A 223 5.85 7.16 11.40
N TYR A 224 6.43 7.49 10.24
CA TYR A 224 7.82 7.17 9.87
C TYR A 224 8.81 8.34 10.07
N GLY A 225 8.36 9.50 10.57
CA GLY A 225 9.23 10.66 10.79
C GLY A 225 9.84 11.25 9.51
N LYS A 226 9.11 11.21 8.38
CA LYS A 226 9.58 11.80 7.11
C LYS A 226 9.68 13.32 7.19
N THR A 227 10.70 13.89 6.55
CA THR A 227 10.93 15.35 6.54
C THR A 227 10.12 16.05 5.45
N PRO A 228 9.82 17.36 5.60
CA PRO A 228 9.17 18.15 4.55
C PRO A 228 9.90 18.13 3.20
N VAL A 229 11.24 17.99 3.20
CA VAL A 229 12.03 17.87 1.97
C VAL A 229 11.69 16.57 1.22
N GLY A 230 11.60 15.46 1.95
CA GLY A 230 11.18 14.18 1.37
C GLY A 230 9.74 14.22 0.85
N LEU A 231 8.84 14.90 1.56
CA LEU A 231 7.45 15.08 1.14
C LEU A 231 7.32 15.97 -0.10
N ALA A 232 8.11 17.05 -0.19
CA ALA A 232 8.12 17.94 -1.34
C ALA A 232 8.46 17.21 -2.65
N ARG A 233 9.46 16.32 -2.59
CA ARG A 233 9.84 15.47 -3.73
C ARG A 233 8.70 14.54 -4.15
N ASP A 234 8.08 13.85 -3.19
CA ASP A 234 7.01 12.90 -3.50
C ASP A 234 5.73 13.58 -4.00
N TRP A 235 5.40 14.75 -3.44
CA TRP A 235 4.24 15.54 -3.86
C TRP A 235 4.49 16.35 -5.13
N LYS A 236 5.75 16.44 -5.59
CA LYS A 236 6.20 17.28 -6.70
C LYS A 236 5.82 18.76 -6.49
N VAL A 237 6.09 19.27 -5.29
CA VAL A 237 5.79 20.67 -4.89
C VAL A 237 7.03 21.35 -4.31
N SER A 238 6.94 22.66 -4.06
CA SER A 238 8.03 23.38 -3.38
C SER A 238 8.21 22.90 -1.94
N VAL A 239 9.44 23.00 -1.42
CA VAL A 239 9.71 22.68 -0.01
C VAL A 239 8.91 23.56 0.94
N ASN A 240 8.65 24.82 0.58
CA ASN A 240 7.86 25.75 1.38
C ASN A 240 6.38 25.32 1.44
N GLU A 241 5.79 24.94 0.31
CA GLU A 241 4.43 24.41 0.26
C GLU A 241 4.29 23.13 1.10
N ALA A 242 5.28 22.22 1.00
CA ALA A 242 5.29 21.01 1.80
C ALA A 242 5.35 21.31 3.30
N LYS A 243 6.23 22.24 3.72
CA LYS A 243 6.34 22.68 5.12
C LYS A 243 5.02 23.26 5.64
N GLU A 244 4.39 24.14 4.88
CA GLU A 244 3.13 24.78 5.28
C GLU A 244 1.99 23.75 5.39
N THR A 245 1.92 22.81 4.45
CA THR A 245 0.95 21.71 4.49
C THR A 245 1.13 20.81 5.71
N VAL A 246 2.39 20.46 6.03
CA VAL A 246 2.73 19.67 7.23
C VAL A 246 2.37 20.45 8.51
N LYS A 247 2.64 21.76 8.55
CA LYS A 247 2.28 22.62 9.68
C LYS A 247 0.78 22.60 9.94
N ARG A 248 -0.05 22.76 8.90
CA ARG A 248 -1.52 22.67 9.02
C ARG A 248 -1.99 21.33 9.55
N TRP A 249 -1.33 20.24 9.17
CA TRP A 249 -1.65 18.92 9.71
C TRP A 249 -1.41 18.85 11.23
N TYR A 250 -0.31 19.44 11.71
CA TYR A 250 0.05 19.47 13.13
C TYR A 250 -0.73 20.48 13.97
N ASN A 251 -1.24 21.57 13.40
CA ASN A 251 -2.02 22.58 14.12
C ASN A 251 -3.27 22.01 14.82
N GLY A 252 -3.79 20.87 14.38
CA GLY A 252 -4.89 20.15 15.05
C GLY A 252 -4.47 18.86 15.77
N ARG A 253 -3.16 18.59 15.86
CA ARG A 253 -2.59 17.31 16.30
C ARG A 253 -1.28 17.50 17.08
N GLU A 254 -1.22 18.52 17.94
CA GLU A 254 -0.03 18.85 18.72
C GLU A 254 0.40 17.73 19.67
N GLU A 255 -0.54 16.88 20.10
CA GLU A 255 -0.25 15.67 20.87
C GLU A 255 0.71 14.74 20.14
N VAL A 256 0.59 14.62 18.81
CA VAL A 256 1.48 13.78 18.00
C VAL A 256 2.90 14.34 18.03
N LEU A 257 3.09 15.65 17.93
CA LEU A 257 4.40 16.28 18.04
C LEU A 257 5.02 16.05 19.42
N ARG A 258 4.24 16.29 20.48
CA ARG A 258 4.69 16.08 21.86
C ARG A 258 5.10 14.63 22.09
N TRP A 259 4.32 13.69 21.58
CA TRP A 259 4.61 12.27 21.65
C TRP A 259 5.89 11.90 20.88
N GLN A 260 6.06 12.40 19.64
CA GLN A 260 7.26 12.17 18.83
C GLN A 260 8.53 12.70 19.52
N GLU A 261 8.48 13.92 20.07
CA GLU A 261 9.61 14.49 20.79
C GLU A 261 9.94 13.72 22.07
N ALA A 262 8.92 13.21 22.77
CA ALA A 262 9.12 12.32 23.91
C ALA A 262 9.85 11.03 23.51
N ARG A 263 9.45 10.38 22.40
CA ARG A 263 10.13 9.17 21.89
C ARG A 263 11.58 9.43 21.50
N LYS A 264 11.87 10.56 20.84
CA LYS A 264 13.25 10.96 20.53
C LYS A 264 14.07 11.19 21.79
N LYS A 265 13.49 11.85 22.81
CA LYS A 265 14.15 12.07 24.10
C LYS A 265 14.43 10.74 24.82
N GLU A 266 13.49 9.82 24.81
CA GLU A 266 13.62 8.47 25.37
C GLU A 266 14.79 7.71 24.73
N ALA A 267 14.83 7.67 23.38
CA ALA A 267 15.93 7.05 22.65
C ALA A 267 17.30 7.68 22.94
N ARG A 268 17.37 9.00 23.18
CA ARG A 268 18.63 9.69 23.51
C ARG A 268 19.09 9.47 24.95
N SER A 269 18.16 9.42 25.90
CA SER A 269 18.46 9.39 27.33
C SER A 269 18.52 7.98 27.92
N ILE A 270 17.58 7.12 27.54
CA ILE A 270 17.46 5.74 28.02
C ILE A 270 18.11 4.76 27.04
N GLY A 271 18.13 5.09 25.75
CA GLY A 271 18.73 4.24 24.73
C GLY A 271 17.79 3.15 24.20
N CYS A 272 16.49 3.20 24.50
CA CYS A 272 15.50 2.31 23.93
C CYS A 272 14.13 2.98 23.82
N VAL A 273 13.22 2.32 23.08
CA VAL A 273 11.78 2.60 23.05
C VAL A 273 11.01 1.29 23.08
N TYR A 274 9.73 1.35 23.44
CA TYR A 274 8.87 0.18 23.63
C TYR A 274 7.61 0.23 22.75
N THR A 275 7.11 -0.95 22.38
CA THR A 275 5.78 -1.13 21.78
C THR A 275 4.69 -1.21 22.85
N LEU A 276 3.43 -1.31 22.42
CA LEU A 276 2.23 -1.45 23.25
C LEU A 276 2.34 -2.62 24.23
N LEU A 277 2.89 -3.76 23.80
CA LEU A 277 3.08 -4.93 24.65
C LEU A 277 4.49 -5.03 25.25
N GLY A 278 5.26 -3.95 25.21
CA GLY A 278 6.56 -3.85 25.89
C GLY A 278 7.75 -4.44 25.12
N ARG A 279 7.63 -4.71 23.82
CA ARG A 279 8.79 -5.10 23.00
C ARG A 279 9.76 -3.92 22.90
N ALA A 280 10.99 -4.12 23.36
CA ALA A 280 12.02 -3.09 23.33
C ALA A 280 12.77 -3.08 22.00
N ARG A 281 13.10 -1.88 21.49
CA ARG A 281 14.18 -1.67 20.52
C ARG A 281 15.23 -0.78 21.14
N THR A 282 16.45 -1.30 21.22
CA THR A 282 17.61 -0.60 21.76
C THR A 282 18.38 0.12 20.66
N PHE A 283 18.95 1.28 20.99
CA PHE A 283 19.72 2.12 20.09
C PHE A 283 21.15 2.28 20.60
N PRO A 284 22.14 2.42 19.69
CA PRO A 284 23.50 2.76 20.09
C PRO A 284 23.55 4.17 20.68
N SER A 285 24.59 4.44 21.48
CA SER A 285 24.82 5.74 22.11
C SER A 285 24.87 6.87 21.07
N THR A 286 24.17 7.97 21.35
CA THR A 286 24.12 9.15 20.47
C THR A 286 25.23 10.17 20.75
N LYS A 287 26.06 9.96 21.78
CA LYS A 287 27.09 10.94 22.24
C LYS A 287 28.04 11.38 21.12
N ASN A 288 28.52 10.44 20.30
CA ASN A 288 29.43 10.70 19.17
C ASN A 288 28.78 10.39 17.81
N ALA A 289 27.45 10.34 17.75
CA ALA A 289 26.75 10.01 16.51
C ALA A 289 26.76 11.17 15.52
N THR A 290 27.03 10.87 14.24
CA THR A 290 26.90 11.82 13.14
C THR A 290 25.44 12.32 13.03
N PRO A 291 25.19 13.50 12.42
CA PRO A 291 23.83 13.99 12.21
C PRO A 291 22.93 12.99 11.47
N SER A 292 23.48 12.27 10.50
CA SER A 292 22.76 11.22 9.76
C SER A 292 22.34 10.05 10.66
N HIS A 293 23.27 9.51 11.45
CA HIS A 293 22.99 8.44 12.40
C HIS A 293 21.98 8.86 13.47
N ARG A 294 22.11 10.08 14.00
CA ARG A 294 21.15 10.63 14.95
C ARG A 294 19.75 10.72 14.33
N GLY A 295 19.65 11.24 13.11
CA GLY A 295 18.38 11.29 12.40
C GLY A 295 17.77 9.91 12.12
N HIS A 296 18.60 8.90 11.86
CA HIS A 296 18.13 7.51 11.70
C HIS A 296 17.55 6.96 13.02
N ILE A 297 18.26 7.14 14.13
CA ILE A 297 17.78 6.73 15.47
C ILE A 297 16.48 7.45 15.83
N GLU A 298 16.39 8.75 15.61
CA GLU A 298 15.17 9.52 15.93
C GLU A 298 13.96 9.06 15.11
N ARG A 299 14.14 8.77 13.82
CA ARG A 299 13.06 8.19 13.00
C ARG A 299 12.67 6.79 13.47
N ALA A 300 13.65 5.97 13.79
CA ALA A 300 13.44 4.62 14.32
C ALA A 300 12.72 4.64 15.69
N ALA A 301 13.03 5.60 16.55
CA ALA A 301 12.40 5.81 17.85
C ALA A 301 10.92 6.19 17.74
N ILE A 302 10.54 6.93 16.70
CA ILE A 302 9.15 7.25 16.38
C ILE A 302 8.44 6.05 15.76
N ASN A 303 9.06 5.42 14.77
CA ASN A 303 8.43 4.37 13.98
C ASN A 303 8.21 3.08 14.78
N THR A 304 9.17 2.68 15.61
CA THR A 304 9.13 1.37 16.29
C THR A 304 7.91 1.21 17.19
N PRO A 305 7.56 2.16 18.06
CA PRO A 305 6.35 2.05 18.87
C PRO A 305 5.09 1.90 18.02
N VAL A 306 4.98 2.56 16.86
CA VAL A 306 3.80 2.44 16.00
C VAL A 306 3.78 1.11 15.27
N GLN A 307 4.82 0.85 14.48
CA GLN A 307 4.90 -0.33 13.62
C GLN A 307 5.00 -1.63 14.42
N GLY A 308 5.72 -1.63 15.52
CA GLY A 308 5.86 -2.79 16.38
C GLY A 308 4.60 -3.08 17.19
N SER A 309 3.88 -2.05 17.64
CA SER A 309 2.56 -2.27 18.23
C SER A 309 1.56 -2.79 17.20
N ALA A 310 1.69 -2.40 15.92
CA ALA A 310 0.85 -2.96 14.85
C ALA A 310 1.14 -4.44 14.65
N ALA A 311 2.42 -4.84 14.73
CA ALA A 311 2.81 -6.24 14.72
C ALA A 311 2.26 -6.98 15.96
N ASP A 312 2.32 -6.38 17.14
CA ASP A 312 1.77 -6.95 18.37
C ASP A 312 0.25 -7.20 18.23
N VAL A 313 -0.51 -6.21 17.76
CA VAL A 313 -1.95 -6.34 17.47
C VAL A 313 -2.23 -7.45 16.45
N ALA A 314 -1.49 -7.49 15.35
CA ALA A 314 -1.66 -8.52 14.32
C ALA A 314 -1.36 -9.93 14.86
N MET A 315 -0.28 -10.10 15.63
CA MET A 315 0.07 -11.38 16.25
C MET A 315 -0.97 -11.83 17.27
N CYS A 316 -1.47 -10.92 18.10
CA CYS A 316 -2.55 -11.19 19.04
C CYS A 316 -3.82 -11.65 18.31
N ALA A 317 -4.21 -10.98 17.23
CA ALA A 317 -5.34 -11.43 16.40
C ALA A 317 -5.12 -12.82 15.79
N MET A 318 -3.92 -13.14 15.31
CA MET A 318 -3.59 -14.48 14.82
C MET A 318 -3.77 -15.55 15.92
N LEU A 319 -3.39 -15.22 17.16
CA LEU A 319 -3.58 -16.12 18.31
C LEU A 319 -5.07 -16.29 18.64
N GLU A 320 -5.86 -15.22 18.66
CA GLU A 320 -7.32 -15.29 18.88
C GLU A 320 -8.00 -16.14 17.79
N ILE A 321 -7.64 -15.92 16.52
CA ILE A 321 -8.10 -16.75 15.39
C ILE A 321 -7.70 -18.21 15.59
N SER A 322 -6.44 -18.50 15.93
CA SER A 322 -5.93 -19.86 16.07
C SER A 322 -6.54 -20.61 17.27
N LYS A 323 -6.93 -19.91 18.33
CA LYS A 323 -7.56 -20.50 19.52
C LYS A 323 -9.08 -20.68 19.34
N ASN A 324 -9.69 -20.02 18.36
CA ASN A 324 -11.13 -20.02 18.18
C ASN A 324 -11.65 -21.42 17.83
N ALA A 325 -12.37 -22.04 18.77
CA ALA A 325 -12.89 -23.39 18.61
C ALA A 325 -13.87 -23.52 17.45
N ARG A 326 -14.71 -22.50 17.23
CA ARG A 326 -15.72 -22.50 16.17
C ARG A 326 -15.09 -22.47 14.78
N LEU A 327 -14.05 -21.68 14.55
CA LEU A 327 -13.33 -21.69 13.27
C LEU A 327 -12.73 -23.07 13.00
N ARG A 328 -12.15 -23.72 14.02
CA ARG A 328 -11.59 -25.07 13.90
C ARG A 328 -12.66 -26.12 13.61
N GLU A 329 -13.81 -26.06 14.27
CA GLU A 329 -14.97 -26.94 14.01
C GLU A 329 -15.49 -26.78 12.58
N LEU A 330 -15.54 -25.55 12.08
CA LEU A 330 -15.94 -25.23 10.70
C LEU A 330 -14.86 -25.59 9.67
N GLY A 331 -13.67 -26.04 10.09
CA GLY A 331 -12.58 -26.45 9.19
C GLY A 331 -11.73 -25.31 8.63
N TRP A 332 -11.81 -24.11 9.19
CA TRP A 332 -11.03 -22.95 8.75
C TRP A 332 -9.62 -22.93 9.34
N LYS A 333 -8.63 -22.62 8.50
CA LYS A 333 -7.22 -22.60 8.86
C LYS A 333 -6.57 -21.29 8.45
N LEU A 334 -5.82 -20.68 9.37
CA LEU A 334 -4.95 -19.55 9.07
C LEU A 334 -3.78 -20.00 8.19
N LEU A 335 -3.65 -19.39 7.00
CA LEU A 335 -2.62 -19.74 6.02
C LEU A 335 -1.43 -18.78 6.05
N LEU A 336 -1.70 -17.48 6.05
CA LEU A 336 -0.68 -16.46 5.87
C LEU A 336 -1.08 -15.19 6.62
N GLN A 337 -0.07 -14.50 7.14
CA GLN A 337 -0.20 -13.12 7.58
C GLN A 337 0.65 -12.24 6.67
N VAL A 338 0.08 -11.12 6.22
CA VAL A 338 0.70 -10.12 5.36
C VAL A 338 0.55 -8.77 6.05
N HIS A 339 1.50 -8.45 6.93
CA HIS A 339 1.48 -7.22 7.73
C HIS A 339 0.23 -7.11 8.63
N ASP A 340 -0.74 -6.29 8.28
CA ASP A 340 -2.03 -6.13 8.97
C ASP A 340 -3.14 -7.02 8.39
N GLU A 341 -2.87 -7.74 7.31
CA GLU A 341 -3.78 -8.69 6.69
C GLU A 341 -3.55 -10.13 7.15
N VAL A 342 -4.63 -10.89 7.29
CA VAL A 342 -4.61 -12.35 7.48
C VAL A 342 -5.40 -13.04 6.37
N ILE A 343 -4.94 -14.23 5.98
CA ILE A 343 -5.58 -15.07 4.98
C ILE A 343 -5.89 -16.42 5.60
N LEU A 344 -7.15 -16.83 5.54
CA LEU A 344 -7.62 -18.14 5.97
C LEU A 344 -8.21 -18.92 4.80
N GLU A 345 -8.25 -20.24 4.91
CA GLU A 345 -8.92 -21.13 3.96
C GLU A 345 -9.81 -22.12 4.71
N GLY A 346 -11.00 -22.38 4.18
CA GLY A 346 -11.96 -23.34 4.73
C GLY A 346 -13.18 -23.55 3.84
N PRO A 347 -14.12 -24.43 4.24
CA PRO A 347 -15.28 -24.81 3.43
C PRO A 347 -16.15 -23.62 3.06
N THR A 348 -16.46 -23.48 1.76
CA THR A 348 -17.21 -22.33 1.21
C THR A 348 -18.59 -22.16 1.86
N GLU A 349 -19.26 -23.26 2.20
CA GLU A 349 -20.58 -23.29 2.86
C GLU A 349 -20.62 -22.53 4.20
N SER A 350 -19.49 -22.42 4.89
CA SER A 350 -19.37 -21.77 6.20
C SER A 350 -18.65 -20.42 6.16
N ALA A 351 -18.34 -19.91 4.96
CA ALA A 351 -17.49 -18.74 4.78
C ALA A 351 -18.06 -17.46 5.41
N GLU A 352 -19.36 -17.22 5.31
CA GLU A 352 -19.97 -16.03 5.89
C GLU A 352 -19.86 -16.03 7.43
N VAL A 353 -20.11 -17.18 8.06
CA VAL A 353 -20.00 -17.36 9.51
C VAL A 353 -18.54 -17.23 9.96
N ALA A 354 -17.62 -17.89 9.26
CA ALA A 354 -16.19 -17.80 9.57
C ALA A 354 -15.64 -16.39 9.39
N LYS A 355 -16.06 -15.66 8.35
CA LYS A 355 -15.69 -14.26 8.11
C LYS A 355 -16.10 -13.38 9.29
N ALA A 356 -17.33 -13.52 9.77
CA ALA A 356 -17.81 -12.75 10.93
C ALA A 356 -16.98 -13.03 12.19
N ILE A 357 -16.60 -14.29 12.41
CA ILE A 357 -15.73 -14.68 13.54
C ILE A 357 -14.32 -14.09 13.39
N VAL A 358 -13.73 -14.14 12.19
CA VAL A 358 -12.41 -13.54 11.92
C VAL A 358 -12.42 -12.04 12.19
N VAL A 359 -13.45 -11.33 11.74
CA VAL A 359 -13.65 -9.91 12.01
C VAL A 359 -13.72 -9.64 13.51
N ASP A 360 -14.49 -10.43 14.27
CA ASP A 360 -14.59 -10.29 15.73
C ASP A 360 -13.23 -10.50 16.41
N CYS A 361 -12.52 -11.59 16.09
CA CYS A 361 -11.19 -11.89 16.62
C CYS A 361 -10.18 -10.77 16.35
N MET A 362 -10.16 -10.22 15.13
CA MET A 362 -9.27 -9.12 14.77
C MET A 362 -9.69 -7.80 15.44
N SER A 363 -10.99 -7.51 15.56
CA SER A 363 -11.45 -6.29 16.22
C SER A 363 -11.18 -6.28 17.74
N LYS A 364 -10.99 -7.46 18.32
CA LYS A 364 -10.79 -7.69 19.76
C LYS A 364 -9.60 -8.65 20.04
N PRO A 365 -8.39 -8.27 19.64
CA PRO A 365 -7.27 -9.20 19.55
C PRO A 365 -6.67 -9.58 20.92
N PHE A 366 -7.04 -8.91 22.01
CA PHE A 366 -6.47 -9.12 23.33
C PHE A 366 -7.43 -9.93 24.21
N ASP A 367 -7.45 -11.25 24.03
CA ASP A 367 -8.34 -12.18 24.74
C ASP A 367 -9.82 -11.74 24.68
N GLY A 368 -10.30 -11.47 23.46
CA GLY A 368 -11.67 -11.00 23.21
C GLY A 368 -11.92 -9.55 23.60
N LYS A 369 -10.88 -8.72 23.77
CA LYS A 369 -10.99 -7.28 24.05
C LYS A 369 -10.15 -6.43 23.10
N ASN A 370 -10.53 -5.16 22.97
CA ASN A 370 -9.70 -4.10 22.42
C ASN A 370 -9.22 -3.20 23.56
N ILE A 371 -7.90 -3.09 23.73
CA ILE A 371 -7.29 -2.24 24.77
C ILE A 371 -6.95 -0.83 24.26
N LEU A 372 -7.11 -0.58 22.97
CA LEU A 372 -6.87 0.72 22.37
C LEU A 372 -8.02 1.68 22.70
N LYS A 373 -7.73 2.99 22.66
CA LYS A 373 -8.71 4.07 22.84
C LYS A 373 -9.56 4.32 21.59
N VAL A 374 -9.40 3.48 20.58
CA VAL A 374 -10.02 3.60 19.26
C VAL A 374 -10.42 2.21 18.78
N GLY A 375 -11.58 2.09 18.15
CA GLY A 375 -12.03 0.83 17.56
C GLY A 375 -11.07 0.31 16.50
N LEU A 376 -10.90 -1.00 16.41
CA LEU A 376 -10.13 -1.66 15.36
C LEU A 376 -11.08 -2.07 14.22
N SER A 377 -11.14 -1.26 13.17
CA SER A 377 -11.93 -1.56 11.97
C SER A 377 -11.24 -2.68 11.18
N VAL A 378 -12.02 -3.66 10.72
CA VAL A 378 -11.53 -4.81 9.95
C VAL A 378 -12.40 -4.96 8.72
N ASP A 379 -11.79 -4.86 7.54
CA ASP A 379 -12.46 -5.15 6.28
C ASP A 379 -12.16 -6.59 5.89
N ALA A 380 -13.20 -7.38 5.63
CA ALA A 380 -13.04 -8.79 5.28
C ALA A 380 -13.97 -9.18 4.13
N LYS A 381 -13.46 -9.98 3.20
CA LYS A 381 -14.25 -10.66 2.17
C LYS A 381 -13.79 -12.11 2.03
N PHE A 382 -14.60 -12.92 1.38
CA PHE A 382 -14.18 -14.24 0.95
C PHE A 382 -14.43 -14.45 -0.55
N ALA A 383 -13.54 -15.21 -1.18
CA ALA A 383 -13.64 -15.58 -2.59
C ALA A 383 -12.78 -16.82 -2.88
N GLN A 384 -12.85 -17.33 -4.11
CA GLN A 384 -12.03 -18.48 -4.52
C GLN A 384 -10.53 -18.16 -4.61
N ASN A 385 -10.17 -16.89 -4.83
CA ASN A 385 -8.78 -16.46 -5.03
C ASN A 385 -8.47 -15.17 -4.26
N TRP A 386 -7.19 -14.94 -3.98
CA TRP A 386 -6.74 -13.79 -3.15
C TRP A 386 -7.10 -12.45 -3.80
N TYR A 387 -6.96 -12.30 -5.11
CA TYR A 387 -7.31 -11.05 -5.80
C TYR A 387 -8.78 -10.66 -5.57
N SER A 388 -9.71 -11.60 -5.71
CA SER A 388 -11.14 -11.36 -5.53
C SER A 388 -11.57 -11.20 -4.07
N ALA A 389 -10.81 -11.77 -3.14
CA ALA A 389 -11.08 -11.67 -1.70
C ALA A 389 -10.53 -10.38 -1.07
N LYS A 390 -9.77 -9.56 -1.81
CA LYS A 390 -9.31 -8.23 -1.38
C LYS A 390 -10.15 -7.16 -2.07
#